data_AF-A0AAU2EWR0-F1
#
_entry.id   AF-A0AAU2EWR0-F1
#
_cell.length_a   1.000
_cell.length_b   1.000
_cell.length_c   1.000
_cell.angle_alpha   90.00
_cell.angle_beta   90.00
_cell.angle_gamma   90.00
#
_symmetry.space_group_name_H-M   'P 1'
#
loop_
_entity.id
_entity.type
_entity.pdbx_description
1 polymer ?
#
loop_
_entity_poly.entity_id
_entity_poly.type
_entity_poly.pdbx_seq_one_letter_code
_entity_poly.pdbx_strand_id
1 'polypeptide(L)'
;MLRPRPRPLGSLDRTAVDGGPAERQRDGRVSGGPEAWVRTLQRSAGNAAVTRAIGQARGQQAAVQTAVQTVVQRKWPGPNAADRHHTDDPTAHPEWAMYRTLMTDAGFSANVVENLWSLLVGGLREQETINSASADPSLTRTERRLRREGNDWYQQAIEMLRENSGFTTPRMALWSGGFDVCKYAQSKGYTPMEFTRAGKVFNELEFHRNWGLQGPLWNALSKFYAAQATGPVHIFLRSYSPDSVLIGQEVPQLRQLQRIHPEVELIWHPLYTDEQGRIREVSRDRELVDDAPYATRDTCVAVLYDYLMYRHDEGNGHAARSYQEMQTDLSKNVNPGPSK
;
A
#
# COMPACT_ATOMS: atom_id res chain seq x y z
N MET A 1 -15.78 -31.99 58.57
CA MET A 1 -15.12 -32.47 57.33
C MET A 1 -15.35 -33.97 57.24
N LEU A 2 -16.30 -34.41 56.41
CA LEU A 2 -16.77 -35.80 56.35
C LEU A 2 -16.51 -36.39 54.96
N ARG A 3 -15.79 -37.53 54.92
CA ARG A 3 -15.77 -38.55 53.84
C ARG A 3 -16.93 -39.56 54.11
N PRO A 4 -17.35 -40.51 53.23
CA PRO A 4 -16.60 -41.22 52.16
C PRO A 4 -17.39 -41.64 50.86
N ARG A 5 -16.72 -42.41 49.98
CA ARG A 5 -17.11 -43.10 48.70
C ARG A 5 -18.22 -44.19 48.88
N PRO A 6 -18.75 -45.00 47.88
CA PRO A 6 -18.31 -45.36 46.50
C PRO A 6 -19.40 -45.61 45.39
N ARG A 7 -18.96 -46.06 44.19
CA ARG A 7 -19.66 -46.66 42.99
C ARG A 7 -20.51 -47.93 43.35
N PRO A 8 -21.36 -48.63 42.51
CA PRO A 8 -21.20 -48.89 41.05
C PRO A 8 -22.45 -49.28 40.16
N LEU A 9 -22.16 -49.50 38.86
CA LEU A 9 -22.65 -50.52 37.89
C LEU A 9 -24.15 -50.76 37.64
N GLY A 10 -24.53 -50.68 36.35
CA GLY A 10 -25.70 -51.34 35.75
C GLY A 10 -25.40 -51.70 34.29
N SER A 11 -25.15 -52.98 34.05
CA SER A 11 -24.92 -53.66 32.76
C SER A 11 -26.23 -54.11 32.10
N LEU A 12 -26.21 -54.36 30.79
CA LEU A 12 -26.83 -55.47 30.01
C LEU A 12 -27.02 -54.98 28.56
N ASP A 13 -26.25 -55.39 27.53
CA ASP A 13 -25.92 -56.71 26.96
C ASP A 13 -26.91 -57.16 25.86
N ARG A 14 -26.34 -57.61 24.72
CA ARG A 14 -26.86 -58.45 23.60
C ARG A 14 -27.73 -57.79 22.52
N THR A 15 -27.64 -58.07 21.22
CA THR A 15 -26.87 -58.99 20.33
C THR A 15 -27.19 -58.52 18.89
N ALA A 16 -26.22 -58.22 18.02
CA ALA A 16 -25.73 -59.04 16.89
C ALA A 16 -26.80 -59.69 15.98
N VAL A 17 -26.76 -59.44 14.66
CA VAL A 17 -26.57 -60.44 13.55
C VAL A 17 -26.45 -59.73 12.18
N ASP A 18 -25.33 -60.04 11.52
CA ASP A 18 -24.96 -60.22 10.09
C ASP A 18 -25.60 -59.52 8.89
N GLY A 19 -24.71 -59.13 7.96
CA GLY A 19 -24.96 -59.06 6.51
C GLY A 19 -23.90 -58.22 5.74
N GLY A 20 -22.81 -58.85 5.26
CA GLY A 20 -21.80 -58.24 4.37
C GLY A 20 -22.30 -58.00 2.91
N PRO A 21 -21.45 -57.69 1.89
CA PRO A 21 -19.97 -57.74 1.85
C PRO A 21 -19.24 -56.52 1.21
N ALA A 22 -17.91 -56.56 1.37
CA ALA A 22 -16.79 -55.92 0.65
C ALA A 22 -17.05 -54.99 -0.57
N GLU A 23 -16.43 -53.79 -0.53
CA GLU A 23 -15.61 -53.30 -1.66
C GLU A 23 -14.56 -52.24 -1.25
N ARG A 24 -13.29 -52.63 -1.39
CA ARG A 24 -12.06 -51.87 -1.73
C ARG A 24 -11.87 -50.41 -1.26
N GLN A 25 -10.82 -50.25 -0.45
CA GLN A 25 -9.93 -49.09 -0.41
C GLN A 25 -9.59 -48.56 -1.82
N ARG A 26 -9.79 -47.25 -2.05
CA ARG A 26 -8.82 -46.37 -2.72
C ARG A 26 -8.97 -44.95 -2.20
N ASP A 27 -7.82 -44.38 -1.84
CA ASP A 27 -7.59 -42.99 -1.52
C ASP A 27 -8.21 -42.00 -2.51
N GLY A 28 -8.69 -40.88 -1.98
CA GLY A 28 -9.18 -39.77 -2.78
C GLY A 28 -9.40 -38.52 -1.94
N ARG A 29 -8.31 -37.96 -1.40
CA ARG A 29 -8.28 -36.55 -0.98
C ARG A 29 -8.78 -35.69 -2.14
N VAL A 30 -9.93 -35.04 -2.00
CA VAL A 30 -10.31 -33.93 -2.88
C VAL A 30 -9.55 -32.69 -2.40
N SER A 31 -8.29 -32.62 -2.81
CA SER A 31 -7.52 -31.38 -2.88
C SER A 31 -8.14 -30.50 -3.96
N GLY A 32 -8.89 -29.48 -3.54
CA GLY A 32 -9.24 -28.34 -4.39
C GLY A 32 -7.96 -27.54 -4.68
N GLY A 33 -7.20 -27.98 -5.68
CA GLY A 33 -5.95 -27.36 -6.09
C GLY A 33 -6.15 -26.05 -6.87
N PRO A 34 -5.06 -25.28 -7.06
CA PRO A 34 -5.05 -23.99 -7.74
C PRO A 34 -5.63 -23.98 -9.17
N GLU A 35 -5.86 -25.13 -9.79
CA GLU A 35 -6.41 -25.25 -11.14
C GLU A 35 -7.92 -24.91 -11.26
N ALA A 36 -8.71 -25.01 -10.19
CA ALA A 36 -10.14 -24.66 -10.22
C ALA A 36 -10.36 -23.13 -10.27
N TRP A 37 -9.43 -22.36 -9.69
CA TRP A 37 -9.45 -20.90 -9.70
C TRP A 37 -8.92 -20.34 -11.04
N VAL A 38 -7.91 -20.97 -11.64
CA VAL A 38 -7.40 -20.65 -12.99
C VAL A 38 -8.50 -20.73 -14.06
N ARG A 39 -9.42 -21.71 -13.97
CA ARG A 39 -10.56 -21.83 -14.90
C ARG A 39 -11.72 -20.85 -14.62
N THR A 40 -11.73 -20.24 -13.44
CA THR A 40 -12.73 -19.23 -13.06
C THR A 40 -12.23 -17.83 -13.43
N LEU A 41 -10.91 -17.57 -13.36
CA LEU A 41 -10.28 -16.34 -13.87
C LEU A 41 -10.13 -16.28 -15.40
N GLN A 42 -10.03 -17.42 -16.09
CA GLN A 42 -10.01 -17.45 -17.55
C GLN A 42 -11.30 -16.92 -18.21
N ARG A 43 -12.37 -16.67 -17.43
CA ARG A 43 -13.66 -16.18 -17.94
C ARG A 43 -13.89 -14.67 -17.78
N SER A 44 -13.07 -13.92 -17.05
CA SER A 44 -13.35 -12.49 -16.77
C SER A 44 -12.34 -11.46 -17.32
N ALA A 45 -11.28 -11.87 -18.01
CA ALA A 45 -10.40 -10.93 -18.71
C ALA A 45 -9.81 -11.57 -19.98
N GLY A 46 -9.79 -10.82 -21.09
CA GLY A 46 -9.31 -11.27 -22.39
C GLY A 46 -7.82 -11.64 -22.39
N ASN A 47 -7.51 -12.92 -22.15
CA ASN A 47 -6.18 -13.52 -22.05
C ASN A 47 -5.25 -13.38 -23.26
N ALA A 48 -5.72 -12.89 -24.41
CA ALA A 48 -4.92 -12.86 -25.63
C ALA A 48 -3.86 -11.74 -25.61
N ALA A 49 -4.08 -10.63 -24.90
CA ALA A 49 -3.10 -9.53 -24.85
C ALA A 49 -1.98 -9.79 -23.83
N VAL A 50 -2.35 -10.25 -22.63
CA VAL A 50 -1.42 -10.55 -21.53
C VAL A 50 -0.50 -11.73 -21.88
N THR A 51 -1.05 -12.79 -22.48
CA THR A 51 -0.24 -13.96 -22.92
C THR A 51 0.73 -13.61 -24.05
N ARG A 52 0.37 -12.67 -24.95
CA ARG A 52 1.26 -12.22 -26.04
C ARG A 52 2.39 -11.32 -25.55
N ALA A 53 2.13 -10.43 -24.60
CA ALA A 53 3.16 -9.58 -23.99
C ALA A 53 4.18 -10.42 -23.19
N ILE A 54 3.71 -11.40 -22.41
CA ILE A 54 4.58 -12.30 -21.62
C ILE A 54 5.42 -13.23 -22.53
N GLY A 55 4.90 -13.59 -23.70
CA GLY A 55 5.61 -14.44 -24.67
C GLY A 55 6.77 -13.75 -25.40
N GLN A 56 6.73 -12.42 -25.55
CA GLN A 56 7.72 -11.66 -26.32
C GLN A 56 8.92 -11.18 -25.47
N ALA A 57 8.76 -11.04 -24.15
CA ALA A 57 9.82 -10.56 -23.25
C ALA A 57 10.96 -11.58 -22.98
N ARG A 58 10.78 -12.86 -23.31
CA ARG A 58 11.73 -13.96 -23.00
C ARG A 58 12.97 -14.03 -23.91
N GLY A 59 13.19 -13.05 -24.78
CA GLY A 59 14.10 -13.18 -25.93
C GLY A 59 15.48 -12.54 -25.83
N GLN A 60 15.76 -11.61 -24.90
CA GLN A 60 16.99 -10.80 -25.01
C GLN A 60 17.61 -10.44 -23.66
N GLN A 61 18.81 -10.98 -23.39
CA GLN A 61 19.68 -10.57 -22.27
C GLN A 61 21.11 -10.40 -22.79
N ALA A 62 21.73 -9.25 -22.52
CA ALA A 62 23.12 -9.14 -22.09
C ALA A 62 23.48 -7.73 -21.57
N ALA A 63 24.11 -7.72 -20.39
CA ALA A 63 25.06 -6.75 -19.80
C ALA A 63 24.66 -5.27 -19.58
N VAL A 64 24.78 -4.80 -18.32
CA VAL A 64 25.84 -3.90 -17.81
C VAL A 64 25.47 -3.43 -16.40
N GLN A 65 26.53 -3.17 -15.62
CA GLN A 65 26.65 -2.98 -14.18
C GLN A 65 26.70 -1.50 -13.74
N THR A 66 26.16 -1.26 -12.54
CA THR A 66 26.59 -0.37 -11.45
C THR A 66 26.56 1.16 -11.61
N ALA A 67 25.69 1.81 -10.82
CA ALA A 67 26.06 2.86 -9.86
C ALA A 67 24.83 3.24 -8.99
N VAL A 68 24.90 2.98 -7.68
CA VAL A 68 23.89 3.41 -6.70
C VAL A 68 24.23 4.84 -6.25
N GLN A 69 23.37 5.80 -6.55
CA GLN A 69 23.31 7.07 -5.84
C GLN A 69 21.99 7.15 -5.09
N THR A 70 22.07 7.50 -3.81
CA THR A 70 20.96 7.86 -2.92
C THR A 70 20.03 8.89 -3.57
N VAL A 71 18.82 8.50 -3.97
CA VAL A 71 17.80 9.44 -4.41
C VAL A 71 16.61 9.44 -3.43
N VAL A 72 16.49 10.57 -2.74
CA VAL A 72 15.29 10.95 -1.99
C VAL A 72 14.10 10.99 -2.95
N GLN A 73 12.97 10.39 -2.54
CA GLN A 73 11.68 10.39 -3.24
C GLN A 73 11.47 11.70 -4.03
N ARG A 74 11.65 11.66 -5.35
CA ARG A 74 11.31 12.79 -6.22
C ARG A 74 9.79 12.80 -6.34
N LYS A 75 9.14 13.61 -5.51
CA LYS A 75 7.67 13.81 -5.51
C LYS A 75 7.13 14.27 -6.88
N TRP A 76 8.01 14.56 -7.84
CA TRP A 76 7.71 14.83 -9.22
C TRP A 76 8.76 14.17 -10.10
N PRO A 77 8.36 13.49 -11.19
CA PRO A 77 9.31 12.93 -12.15
C PRO A 77 10.28 14.01 -12.62
N GLY A 78 11.57 13.67 -12.69
CA GLY A 78 12.58 14.59 -13.19
C GLY A 78 12.38 14.89 -14.69
N PRO A 79 13.11 15.87 -15.24
CA PRO A 79 13.09 16.16 -16.68
C PRO A 79 13.53 14.96 -17.55
N ASN A 80 14.19 13.97 -16.96
CA ASN A 80 14.68 12.77 -17.63
C ASN A 80 13.74 11.55 -17.50
N ALA A 81 12.60 11.69 -16.82
CA ALA A 81 11.64 10.61 -16.70
C ALA A 81 11.06 10.22 -18.07
N ALA A 82 10.78 8.93 -18.25
CA ALA A 82 10.24 8.41 -19.50
C ALA A 82 8.94 9.13 -19.91
N ASP A 83 8.82 9.47 -21.19
CA ASP A 83 7.63 10.08 -21.77
C ASP A 83 6.79 9.13 -22.63
N ARG A 84 7.29 7.91 -22.81
CA ARG A 84 6.64 6.81 -23.53
C ARG A 84 6.30 5.70 -22.55
N HIS A 85 5.30 4.89 -22.90
CA HIS A 85 4.88 3.76 -22.07
C HIS A 85 5.78 2.52 -22.19
N HIS A 86 6.57 2.36 -23.26
CA HIS A 86 7.44 1.19 -23.47
C HIS A 86 6.72 -0.18 -23.37
N THR A 87 5.43 -0.29 -23.71
CA THR A 87 4.70 -1.57 -23.52
C THR A 87 5.09 -2.68 -24.48
N ASP A 88 5.51 -2.33 -25.69
CA ASP A 88 5.85 -3.31 -26.73
C ASP A 88 7.27 -3.86 -26.55
N ASP A 89 8.12 -3.09 -25.85
CA ASP A 89 9.42 -3.53 -25.35
C ASP A 89 9.65 -2.90 -23.96
N PRO A 90 9.18 -3.56 -22.88
CA PRO A 90 9.36 -3.07 -21.52
C PRO A 90 10.83 -2.91 -21.13
N THR A 91 11.74 -3.64 -21.78
CA THR A 91 13.18 -3.61 -21.44
C THR A 91 13.89 -2.38 -22.02
N ALA A 92 13.31 -1.74 -23.03
CA ALA A 92 13.78 -0.46 -23.56
C ALA A 92 13.44 0.73 -22.65
N HIS A 93 12.67 0.53 -21.58
CA HIS A 93 12.39 1.59 -20.62
C HIS A 93 13.68 1.98 -19.87
N PRO A 94 13.99 3.29 -19.71
CA PRO A 94 15.27 3.75 -19.14
C PRO A 94 15.54 3.21 -17.74
N GLU A 95 14.49 3.06 -16.92
CA GLU A 95 14.57 2.53 -15.56
C GLU A 95 14.72 0.99 -15.48
N TRP A 96 14.59 0.24 -16.57
CA TRP A 96 14.58 -1.23 -16.55
C TRP A 96 15.84 -1.83 -15.90
N ALA A 97 17.02 -1.35 -16.32
CA ALA A 97 18.28 -1.89 -15.83
C ALA A 97 18.45 -1.65 -14.31
N MET A 98 18.04 -0.47 -13.82
CA MET A 98 18.08 -0.14 -12.41
C MET A 98 17.05 -0.95 -11.62
N TYR A 99 15.80 -1.00 -12.09
CA TYR A 99 14.75 -1.83 -11.51
C TYR A 99 15.17 -3.28 -11.36
N ARG A 100 15.70 -3.89 -12.42
CA ARG A 100 16.11 -5.30 -12.42
C ARG A 100 17.19 -5.55 -11.38
N THR A 101 18.17 -4.65 -11.29
CA THR A 101 19.26 -4.73 -10.30
C THR A 101 18.70 -4.64 -8.89
N LEU A 102 17.93 -3.59 -8.59
CA LEU A 102 17.36 -3.35 -7.26
C LEU A 102 16.43 -4.47 -6.78
N MET A 103 15.60 -5.01 -7.67
CA MET A 103 14.72 -6.13 -7.34
C MET A 103 15.49 -7.44 -7.13
N THR A 104 16.53 -7.68 -7.93
CA THR A 104 17.39 -8.87 -7.75
C THR A 104 18.16 -8.78 -6.43
N ASP A 105 18.69 -7.60 -6.09
CA ASP A 105 19.38 -7.34 -4.82
C ASP A 105 18.42 -7.43 -3.63
N ALA A 106 17.16 -7.04 -3.82
CA ALA A 106 16.10 -7.30 -2.87
C ALA A 106 15.72 -8.80 -2.81
N GLY A 107 16.31 -9.68 -3.62
CA GLY A 107 16.15 -11.14 -3.58
C GLY A 107 14.96 -11.70 -4.35
N PHE A 108 14.32 -10.91 -5.21
CA PHE A 108 13.18 -11.41 -6.01
C PHE A 108 13.70 -12.33 -7.12
N SER A 109 12.94 -13.38 -7.45
CA SER A 109 13.32 -14.29 -8.54
C SER A 109 13.24 -13.58 -9.89
N ALA A 110 14.07 -13.97 -10.85
CA ALA A 110 14.09 -13.37 -12.19
C ALA A 110 12.70 -13.33 -12.84
N ASN A 111 11.92 -14.41 -12.71
CA ASN A 111 10.54 -14.46 -13.21
C ASN A 111 9.64 -13.39 -12.59
N VAL A 112 9.77 -13.14 -11.28
CA VAL A 112 9.00 -12.09 -10.61
C VAL A 112 9.43 -10.72 -11.09
N VAL A 113 10.75 -10.49 -11.22
CA VAL A 113 11.29 -9.21 -11.71
C VAL A 113 10.75 -8.90 -13.11
N GLU A 114 10.87 -9.82 -14.05
CA GLU A 114 10.43 -9.61 -15.44
C GLU A 114 8.92 -9.43 -15.58
N ASN A 115 8.13 -10.30 -14.90
CA ASN A 115 6.68 -10.24 -15.00
C ASN A 115 6.11 -9.02 -14.27
N LEU A 116 6.63 -8.67 -13.10
CA LEU A 116 6.17 -7.51 -12.36
C LEU A 116 6.49 -6.22 -13.13
N TRP A 117 7.68 -6.12 -13.73
CA TRP A 117 7.99 -4.99 -14.61
C TRP A 117 7.00 -4.84 -15.76
N SER A 118 6.74 -5.95 -16.47
CA SER A 118 5.77 -5.97 -17.57
C SER A 118 4.39 -5.54 -17.09
N LEU A 119 3.98 -5.94 -15.88
CA LEU A 119 2.71 -5.54 -15.28
C LEU A 119 2.66 -4.04 -14.97
N LEU A 120 3.72 -3.48 -14.40
CA LEU A 120 3.82 -2.06 -14.05
C LEU A 120 3.80 -1.19 -15.31
N VAL A 121 4.62 -1.52 -16.30
CA VAL A 121 4.74 -0.80 -17.57
C VAL A 121 3.45 -0.91 -18.39
N GLY A 122 2.87 -2.11 -18.49
CA GLY A 122 1.57 -2.31 -19.13
C GLY A 122 0.44 -1.55 -18.42
N GLY A 123 0.47 -1.50 -17.09
CA GLY A 123 -0.49 -0.75 -16.30
C GLY A 123 -0.47 0.76 -16.54
N LEU A 124 0.68 1.36 -16.90
CA LEU A 124 0.73 2.78 -17.26
C LEU A 124 -0.07 3.08 -18.53
N ARG A 125 0.00 2.20 -19.54
CA ARG A 125 -0.79 2.33 -20.78
C ARG A 125 -2.27 2.11 -20.53
N GLU A 126 -2.62 1.10 -19.74
CA GLU A 126 -4.02 0.88 -19.34
C GLU A 126 -4.55 2.09 -18.58
N GLN A 127 -3.74 2.69 -17.70
CA GLN A 127 -4.14 3.86 -16.95
C GLN A 127 -4.44 5.08 -17.84
N GLU A 128 -3.74 5.22 -18.97
CA GLU A 128 -4.04 6.27 -19.94
C GLU A 128 -5.43 6.07 -20.58
N THR A 129 -5.76 4.82 -20.93
CA THR A 129 -7.08 4.46 -21.46
C THR A 129 -8.18 4.74 -20.43
N ILE A 130 -7.96 4.32 -19.18
CA ILE A 130 -8.89 4.57 -18.06
C ILE A 130 -9.04 6.08 -17.80
N ASN A 131 -7.95 6.84 -17.82
CA ASN A 131 -7.99 8.28 -17.60
C ASN A 131 -8.78 8.99 -18.70
N SER A 132 -8.59 8.60 -19.97
CA SER A 132 -9.37 9.10 -21.11
C SER A 132 -10.86 8.79 -20.96
N ALA A 133 -11.21 7.55 -20.62
CA ALA A 133 -12.60 7.15 -20.36
C ALA A 133 -13.22 7.82 -19.12
N SER A 134 -12.39 8.27 -18.18
CA SER A 134 -12.80 8.97 -16.96
C SER A 134 -12.83 10.49 -17.14
N ALA A 135 -12.52 11.02 -18.32
CA ALA A 135 -12.61 12.45 -18.64
C ALA A 135 -14.05 12.92 -18.92
N ASP A 136 -15.02 11.99 -18.91
CA ASP A 136 -16.44 12.28 -19.08
C ASP A 136 -16.93 13.31 -18.04
N PRO A 137 -17.42 14.50 -18.47
CA PRO A 137 -17.89 15.56 -17.58
C PRO A 137 -19.11 15.18 -16.74
N SER A 138 -19.87 14.16 -17.14
CA SER A 138 -21.03 13.69 -16.39
C SER A 138 -20.66 12.94 -15.12
N LEU A 139 -19.40 12.51 -14.97
CA LEU A 139 -18.95 11.75 -13.83
C LEU A 139 -18.62 12.65 -12.64
N THR A 140 -19.18 12.29 -11.49
CA THR A 140 -18.80 12.87 -10.21
C THR A 140 -17.31 12.61 -9.91
N ARG A 141 -16.75 13.40 -8.99
CA ARG A 141 -15.35 13.22 -8.54
C ARG A 141 -15.11 11.81 -7.99
N THR A 142 -16.08 11.28 -7.24
CA THR A 142 -16.01 9.95 -6.63
C THR A 142 -16.04 8.85 -7.69
N GLU A 143 -16.92 8.94 -8.69
CA GLU A 143 -16.99 7.96 -9.78
C GLU A 143 -15.72 7.95 -10.62
N ARG A 144 -15.19 9.13 -10.96
CA ARG A 144 -13.90 9.23 -11.68
C ARG A 144 -12.77 8.58 -10.89
N ARG A 145 -12.73 8.78 -9.57
CA ARG A 145 -11.74 8.15 -8.71
C ARG A 145 -11.88 6.63 -8.70
N LEU A 146 -13.09 6.10 -8.50
CA LEU A 146 -13.35 4.66 -8.50
C LEU A 146 -12.96 4.00 -9.83
N ARG A 147 -13.26 4.63 -10.98
CA ARG A 147 -12.85 4.14 -12.29
C ARG A 147 -11.32 4.09 -12.43
N ARG A 148 -10.64 5.17 -12.01
CA ARG A 148 -9.18 5.26 -12.07
C ARG A 148 -8.45 4.26 -11.19
N GLU A 149 -9.10 3.74 -10.15
CA GLU A 149 -8.57 2.69 -9.28
C GLU A 149 -8.75 1.27 -9.84
N GLY A 150 -9.59 1.09 -10.88
CA GLY A 150 -9.94 -0.20 -11.47
C GLY A 150 -8.94 -0.78 -12.47
N ASN A 151 -7.65 -0.46 -12.34
CA ASN A 151 -6.62 -0.92 -13.27
C ASN A 151 -6.18 -2.37 -12.96
N ASP A 152 -6.66 -3.32 -13.76
CA ASP A 152 -6.41 -4.76 -13.58
C ASP A 152 -4.91 -5.15 -13.64
N TRP A 153 -4.10 -4.39 -14.37
CA TRP A 153 -2.65 -4.63 -14.43
C TRP A 153 -1.98 -4.32 -13.09
N TYR A 154 -2.39 -3.23 -12.44
CA TYR A 154 -1.90 -2.89 -11.10
C TYR A 154 -2.42 -3.88 -10.05
N GLN A 155 -3.64 -4.41 -10.19
CA GLN A 155 -4.13 -5.45 -9.30
C GLN A 155 -3.32 -6.76 -9.43
N GLN A 156 -2.97 -7.16 -10.66
CA GLN A 156 -2.09 -8.31 -10.88
C GLN A 156 -0.67 -8.07 -10.35
N ALA A 157 -0.13 -6.87 -10.51
CA ALA A 157 1.17 -6.50 -9.93
C ALA A 157 1.16 -6.62 -8.39
N ILE A 158 0.08 -6.16 -7.76
CA ILE A 158 -0.14 -6.27 -6.32
C ILE A 158 -0.21 -7.74 -5.87
N GLU A 159 -0.95 -8.58 -6.60
CA GLU A 159 -1.05 -10.00 -6.22
C GLU A 159 0.29 -10.71 -6.34
N MET A 160 1.07 -10.41 -7.38
CA MET A 160 2.43 -10.93 -7.49
C MET A 160 3.33 -10.49 -6.33
N LEU A 161 3.21 -9.23 -5.89
CA LEU A 161 3.93 -8.73 -4.71
C LEU A 161 3.47 -9.43 -3.42
N ARG A 162 2.18 -9.76 -3.29
CA ARG A 162 1.63 -10.52 -2.16
C ARG A 162 2.25 -11.91 -2.07
N GLU A 163 2.19 -12.67 -3.16
CA GLU A 163 2.69 -14.04 -3.23
C GLU A 163 4.20 -14.13 -2.93
N ASN A 164 4.93 -13.03 -3.16
CA ASN A 164 6.38 -12.96 -2.98
C ASN A 164 6.81 -12.16 -1.75
N SER A 165 5.88 -11.91 -0.81
CA SER A 165 6.15 -11.17 0.45
C SER A 165 6.86 -9.83 0.20
N GLY A 166 6.39 -9.08 -0.78
CA GLY A 166 6.99 -7.80 -1.18
C GLY A 166 6.95 -6.73 -0.08
N PHE A 167 5.99 -6.84 0.84
CA PHE A 167 5.83 -5.94 1.99
C PHE A 167 5.78 -6.75 3.29
N THR A 168 6.84 -6.70 4.08
CA THR A 168 6.88 -7.23 5.46
C THR A 168 6.78 -6.08 6.45
N THR A 169 5.88 -6.18 7.42
CA THR A 169 5.41 -5.03 8.22
C THR A 169 5.45 -5.29 9.73
N PRO A 170 6.60 -5.64 10.33
CA PRO A 170 6.67 -6.00 11.75
C PRO A 170 6.21 -4.87 12.69
N ARG A 171 6.36 -3.60 12.27
CA ARG A 171 5.82 -2.40 12.96
C ARG A 171 5.36 -1.38 11.93
N MET A 172 4.13 -1.51 11.43
CA MET A 172 3.64 -0.67 10.32
C MET A 172 3.58 0.81 10.68
N ALA A 173 4.09 1.65 9.78
CA ALA A 173 3.85 3.09 9.76
C ALA A 173 3.20 3.55 8.45
N LEU A 174 2.30 4.53 8.58
CA LEU A 174 1.80 5.35 7.48
C LEU A 174 2.16 6.81 7.76
N TRP A 175 2.18 7.64 6.73
CA TRP A 175 2.60 9.03 6.90
C TRP A 175 1.95 10.00 5.93
N SER A 176 1.87 11.27 6.33
CA SER A 176 1.52 12.38 5.46
C SER A 176 2.26 13.65 5.86
N GLY A 177 2.61 14.45 4.86
CA GLY A 177 3.20 15.77 5.04
C GLY A 177 4.67 15.90 4.62
N GLY A 178 5.27 14.91 3.98
CA GLY A 178 6.61 14.99 3.36
C GLY A 178 7.49 13.77 3.64
N PHE A 179 8.44 13.47 2.75
CA PHE A 179 9.25 12.24 2.84
C PHE A 179 10.16 12.17 4.08
N ASP A 180 10.52 13.31 4.66
CA ASP A 180 11.16 13.38 5.97
C ASP A 180 10.30 12.82 7.11
N VAL A 181 8.98 12.86 7.00
CA VAL A 181 8.08 12.15 7.93
C VAL A 181 8.24 10.63 7.81
N CYS A 182 8.40 10.12 6.59
CA CYS A 182 8.71 8.71 6.34
C CYS A 182 10.02 8.31 7.04
N LYS A 183 11.07 9.11 6.89
CA LYS A 183 12.36 8.89 7.56
C LYS A 183 12.25 8.98 9.09
N TYR A 184 11.45 9.90 9.61
CA TYR A 184 11.20 10.02 11.05
C TYR A 184 10.49 8.79 11.61
N ALA A 185 9.45 8.29 10.94
CA ALA A 185 8.79 7.05 11.34
C ALA A 185 9.76 5.86 11.33
N GLN A 186 10.64 5.79 10.32
CA GLN A 186 11.68 4.77 10.23
C GLN A 186 12.69 4.87 11.38
N SER A 187 13.16 6.07 11.73
CA SER A 187 14.14 6.26 12.81
C SER A 187 13.56 5.87 14.19
N LYS A 188 12.24 5.89 14.33
CA LYS A 188 11.51 5.36 15.49
C LYS A 188 11.31 3.83 15.50
N GLY A 189 11.86 3.13 14.51
CA GLY A 189 11.77 1.68 14.39
C GLY A 189 10.44 1.20 13.81
N TYR A 190 9.65 2.08 13.18
CA TYR A 190 8.53 1.67 12.35
C TYR A 190 8.97 1.41 10.91
N THR A 191 8.14 0.71 10.16
CA THR A 191 8.36 0.41 8.75
C THR A 191 7.31 1.17 7.97
N PRO A 192 7.65 2.25 7.25
CA PRO A 192 6.81 2.79 6.18
C PRO A 192 6.85 1.95 4.91
N MET A 193 5.91 2.16 3.98
CA MET A 193 5.87 1.45 2.70
C MET A 193 7.21 1.53 1.97
N GLU A 194 7.82 2.73 1.89
CA GLU A 194 9.09 2.99 1.21
C GLU A 194 10.29 2.27 1.82
N PHE A 195 10.15 1.73 3.04
CA PHE A 195 11.20 0.96 3.72
C PHE A 195 10.98 -0.55 3.68
N THR A 196 9.94 -1.01 3.01
CA THR A 196 9.75 -2.43 2.70
C THR A 196 10.65 -2.88 1.56
N ARG A 197 10.73 -4.20 1.38
CA ARG A 197 11.54 -4.84 0.35
C ARG A 197 11.22 -4.34 -1.06
N ALA A 198 9.94 -4.33 -1.46
CA ALA A 198 9.52 -3.80 -2.75
C ALA A 198 9.44 -2.27 -2.76
N GLY A 199 8.98 -1.65 -1.67
CA GLY A 199 8.82 -0.20 -1.59
C GLY A 199 10.13 0.58 -1.74
N LYS A 200 11.25 0.05 -1.23
CA LYS A 200 12.58 0.64 -1.45
C LYS A 200 12.92 0.71 -2.94
N VAL A 201 12.62 -0.34 -3.71
CA VAL A 201 12.87 -0.36 -5.15
C VAL A 201 12.01 0.70 -5.83
N PHE A 202 10.69 0.70 -5.59
CA PHE A 202 9.78 1.64 -6.24
C PHE A 202 10.06 3.10 -5.90
N ASN A 203 10.61 3.37 -4.71
CA ASN A 203 10.98 4.72 -4.30
C ASN A 203 12.13 5.32 -5.14
N GLU A 204 12.96 4.48 -5.77
CA GLU A 204 14.10 4.93 -6.60
C GLU A 204 13.74 5.15 -8.08
N LEU A 205 12.55 4.74 -8.53
CA LEU A 205 12.21 4.66 -9.95
C LEU A 205 11.37 5.85 -10.42
N GLU A 206 11.64 6.32 -11.64
CA GLU A 206 10.82 7.28 -12.36
C GLU A 206 10.06 6.58 -13.51
N PHE A 207 8.93 5.94 -13.19
CA PHE A 207 8.16 5.15 -14.16
C PHE A 207 7.64 5.97 -15.35
N HIS A 208 7.31 7.24 -15.16
CA HIS A 208 6.80 8.09 -16.24
C HIS A 208 6.90 9.57 -15.85
N ARG A 209 6.88 10.50 -16.80
CA ARG A 209 6.79 11.95 -16.49
C ARG A 209 5.40 12.43 -16.08
N ASN A 210 4.36 11.75 -16.58
CA ASN A 210 2.96 12.06 -16.29
C ASN A 210 2.54 11.44 -14.96
N TRP A 211 2.37 12.28 -13.93
CA TRP A 211 1.88 11.85 -12.62
C TRP A 211 0.48 11.25 -12.67
N GLY A 212 -0.36 11.66 -13.62
CA GLY A 212 -1.72 11.13 -13.79
C GLY A 212 -1.78 9.62 -14.08
N LEU A 213 -0.68 9.04 -14.56
CA LEU A 213 -0.53 7.60 -14.81
C LEU A 213 0.04 6.84 -13.61
N GLN A 214 0.94 7.48 -12.85
CA GLN A 214 1.60 6.87 -11.69
C GLN A 214 0.81 6.99 -10.40
N GLY A 215 0.06 8.08 -10.21
CA GLY A 215 -0.74 8.30 -9.00
C GLY A 215 -1.65 7.11 -8.66
N PRO A 216 -2.40 6.54 -9.64
CA PRO A 216 -3.19 5.33 -9.40
C PRO A 216 -2.37 4.09 -9.00
N LEU A 217 -1.16 3.89 -9.56
CA LEU A 217 -0.25 2.83 -9.11
C LEU A 217 0.13 3.02 -7.65
N TRP A 218 0.57 4.22 -7.27
CA TRP A 218 0.93 4.54 -5.89
C TRP A 218 -0.25 4.37 -4.93
N ASN A 219 -1.47 4.76 -5.33
CA ASN A 219 -2.68 4.52 -4.54
C ASN A 219 -2.91 3.02 -4.32
N ALA A 220 -2.75 2.22 -5.36
CA ALA A 220 -2.96 0.78 -5.30
C ALA A 220 -1.91 0.10 -4.39
N LEU A 221 -0.63 0.46 -4.52
CA LEU A 221 0.46 0.00 -3.64
C LEU A 221 0.21 0.41 -2.18
N SER A 222 -0.19 1.66 -1.94
CA SER A 222 -0.46 2.19 -0.59
C SER A 222 -1.62 1.45 0.08
N LYS A 223 -2.71 1.22 -0.65
CA LYS A 223 -3.87 0.44 -0.16
C LYS A 223 -3.47 -1.00 0.14
N PHE A 224 -2.69 -1.63 -0.74
CA PHE A 224 -2.21 -2.99 -0.55
C PHE A 224 -1.30 -3.10 0.68
N TYR A 225 -0.39 -2.14 0.85
CA TYR A 225 0.48 -2.03 2.00
C TYR A 225 -0.31 -1.93 3.31
N ALA A 226 -1.28 -1.02 3.39
CA ALA A 226 -2.16 -0.89 4.55
C ALA A 226 -2.96 -2.18 4.82
N ALA A 227 -3.36 -2.92 3.79
CA ALA A 227 -4.05 -4.21 3.94
C ALA A 227 -3.17 -5.33 4.53
N GLN A 228 -1.85 -5.14 4.67
CA GLN A 228 -0.96 -6.09 5.33
C GLN A 228 -0.87 -5.90 6.86
N ALA A 229 -1.68 -5.02 7.45
CA ALA A 229 -1.60 -4.76 8.89
C ALA A 229 -2.08 -5.98 9.69
N THR A 230 -1.29 -6.42 10.67
CA THR A 230 -1.62 -7.52 11.59
C THR A 230 -1.61 -7.10 13.05
N GLY A 231 -1.50 -5.80 13.32
CA GLY A 231 -1.34 -5.22 14.65
C GLY A 231 -1.38 -3.69 14.58
N PRO A 232 -0.95 -2.99 15.64
CA PRO A 232 -1.00 -1.54 15.70
C PRO A 232 -0.30 -0.86 14.52
N VAL A 233 -0.98 0.12 13.93
CA VAL A 233 -0.50 0.95 12.82
C VAL A 233 -0.27 2.37 13.33
N HIS A 234 0.96 2.84 13.22
CA HIS A 234 1.34 4.19 13.63
C HIS A 234 1.26 5.16 12.45
N ILE A 235 0.48 6.23 12.60
CA ILE A 235 0.18 7.20 11.55
C ILE A 235 0.83 8.53 11.92
N PHE A 236 1.85 8.92 11.17
CA PHE A 236 2.63 10.13 11.38
C PHE A 236 2.13 11.26 10.50
N LEU A 237 1.67 12.36 11.10
CA LEU A 237 0.92 13.41 10.42
C LEU A 237 1.56 14.78 10.62
N ARG A 238 2.19 15.33 9.59
CA ARG A 238 2.68 16.72 9.60
C ARG A 238 1.75 17.70 8.88
N SER A 239 0.98 17.21 7.90
CA SER A 239 -0.11 17.96 7.29
C SER A 239 -1.30 17.05 7.03
N TYR A 240 -2.50 17.58 7.27
CA TYR A 240 -3.76 16.89 7.07
C TYR A 240 -4.44 17.37 5.80
N SER A 241 -4.76 16.44 4.90
CA SER A 241 -5.64 16.69 3.77
C SER A 241 -6.60 15.52 3.57
N PRO A 242 -7.94 15.77 3.53
CA PRO A 242 -8.93 14.71 3.29
C PRO A 242 -8.73 13.95 1.97
N ASP A 243 -8.14 14.61 0.99
CA ASP A 243 -7.89 14.06 -0.35
C ASP A 243 -6.53 13.36 -0.49
N SER A 244 -5.73 13.29 0.59
CA SER A 244 -4.46 12.58 0.61
C SER A 244 -4.65 11.07 0.41
N VAL A 245 -3.62 10.38 -0.08
CA VAL A 245 -3.60 8.91 -0.18
C VAL A 245 -3.85 8.28 1.19
N LEU A 246 -3.23 8.82 2.25
CA LEU A 246 -3.43 8.39 3.62
C LEU A 246 -4.90 8.38 4.04
N ILE A 247 -5.56 9.53 3.92
CA ILE A 247 -6.95 9.69 4.40
C ILE A 247 -7.95 9.06 3.44
N GLY A 248 -7.69 9.14 2.13
CA GLY A 248 -8.58 8.66 1.10
C GLY A 248 -8.52 7.16 0.87
N GLN A 249 -7.34 6.54 0.95
CA GLN A 249 -7.11 5.14 0.54
C GLN A 249 -6.75 4.25 1.72
N GLU A 250 -5.75 4.62 2.51
CA GLU A 250 -5.14 3.74 3.49
C GLU A 250 -6.00 3.62 4.76
N VAL A 251 -6.47 4.74 5.31
CA VAL A 251 -7.29 4.75 6.53
C VAL A 251 -8.61 4.00 6.33
N PRO A 252 -9.38 4.19 5.24
CA PRO A 252 -10.59 3.41 4.99
C PRO A 252 -10.32 1.91 4.90
N GLN A 253 -9.19 1.50 4.29
CA GLN A 253 -8.77 0.10 4.23
C GLN A 253 -8.50 -0.47 5.63
N LEU A 254 -7.79 0.27 6.48
CA LEU A 254 -7.53 -0.15 7.86
C LEU A 254 -8.79 -0.20 8.71
N ARG A 255 -9.75 0.72 8.51
CA ARG A 255 -11.05 0.68 9.19
C ARG A 255 -11.88 -0.53 8.78
N GLN A 256 -11.79 -0.99 7.54
CA GLN A 256 -12.40 -2.25 7.13
C GLN A 256 -11.71 -3.43 7.80
N LEU A 257 -10.38 -3.43 7.84
CA LEU A 257 -9.59 -4.48 8.45
C LEU A 257 -9.85 -4.60 9.96
N GLN A 258 -9.95 -3.48 10.68
CA GLN A 258 -10.31 -3.39 12.10
C GLN A 258 -11.61 -4.14 12.47
N ARG A 259 -12.57 -4.23 11.55
CA ARG A 259 -13.83 -4.94 11.80
C ARG A 259 -13.65 -6.45 11.88
N ILE A 260 -12.57 -6.96 11.31
CA ILE A 260 -12.23 -8.39 11.21
C ILE A 260 -11.06 -8.71 12.16
N HIS A 261 -10.14 -7.75 12.31
CA HIS A 261 -8.89 -7.82 13.05
C HIS A 261 -8.82 -6.67 14.07
N PRO A 262 -9.46 -6.81 15.25
CA PRO A 262 -9.50 -5.75 16.25
C PRO A 262 -8.11 -5.37 16.81
N GLU A 263 -7.09 -6.22 16.64
CA GLU A 263 -5.68 -5.95 16.95
C GLU A 263 -5.06 -4.83 16.10
N VAL A 264 -5.67 -4.49 14.96
CA VAL A 264 -5.23 -3.40 14.09
C VAL A 264 -5.64 -2.07 14.69
N GLU A 265 -4.95 -1.59 15.71
CA GLU A 265 -5.22 -0.27 16.30
C GLU A 265 -4.60 0.86 15.47
N LEU A 266 -5.28 2.02 15.37
CA LEU A 266 -4.72 3.20 14.70
C LEU A 266 -4.21 4.19 15.73
N ILE A 267 -2.89 4.39 15.75
CA ILE A 267 -2.20 5.28 16.69
C ILE A 267 -1.67 6.47 15.90
N TRP A 268 -2.09 7.68 16.25
CA TRP A 268 -1.83 8.89 15.49
C TRP A 268 -0.79 9.77 16.18
N HIS A 269 0.14 10.32 15.40
CA HIS A 269 1.27 11.12 15.86
C HIS A 269 1.28 12.46 15.11
N PRO A 270 0.88 13.58 15.73
CA PRO A 270 0.95 14.91 15.12
C PRO A 270 2.40 15.41 15.16
N LEU A 271 2.90 15.88 14.02
CA LEU A 271 4.29 16.25 13.86
C LEU A 271 4.47 17.72 13.52
N TYR A 272 5.55 18.30 14.02
CA TYR A 272 6.02 19.63 13.65
C TYR A 272 7.52 19.60 13.42
N THR A 273 8.00 20.39 12.44
CA THR A 273 9.43 20.59 12.21
C THR A 273 9.85 21.87 12.92
N ASP A 274 10.73 21.78 13.91
CA ASP A 274 11.22 22.95 14.65
C ASP A 274 12.11 23.87 13.78
N GLU A 275 12.48 25.03 14.32
CA GLU A 275 13.35 26.01 13.66
C GLU A 275 14.75 25.45 13.34
N GLN A 276 15.16 24.37 14.00
CA GLN A 276 16.43 23.69 13.74
C GLN A 276 16.27 22.55 12.71
N GLY A 277 15.09 22.40 12.10
CA GLY A 277 14.81 21.37 11.11
C GLY A 277 14.54 19.99 11.70
N ARG A 278 14.35 19.86 13.02
CA ARG A 278 14.09 18.57 13.68
C ARG A 278 12.60 18.31 13.77
N ILE A 279 12.20 17.10 13.39
CA ILE A 279 10.81 16.65 13.54
C ILE A 279 10.57 16.21 14.99
N ARG A 280 9.53 16.77 15.61
CA ARG A 280 9.06 16.45 16.97
C ARG A 280 7.55 16.20 16.95
N GLU A 281 7.03 15.59 18.00
CA GLU A 281 5.58 15.37 18.14
C GLU A 281 4.95 16.48 18.96
N VAL A 282 3.70 16.82 18.62
CA VAL A 282 2.94 17.87 19.31
C VAL A 282 2.12 17.25 20.44
N SER A 283 2.40 17.63 21.68
CA SER A 283 1.61 17.18 22.84
C SER A 283 0.27 17.91 22.98
N ARG A 284 -0.61 17.41 23.86
CA ARG A 284 -1.89 18.07 24.17
C ARG A 284 -1.72 19.48 24.73
N ASP A 285 -0.61 19.71 25.41
CA ASP A 285 -0.27 21.00 26.02
C ASP A 285 0.45 21.93 25.04
N ARG A 286 0.50 21.57 23.75
CA ARG A 286 1.18 22.32 22.67
C ARG A 286 2.67 22.46 22.88
N GLU A 287 3.28 21.44 23.47
CA GLU A 287 4.72 21.32 23.64
C GLU A 287 5.29 20.34 22.60
N LEU A 288 6.52 20.60 22.15
CA LEU A 288 7.25 19.70 21.26
C LEU A 288 7.97 18.63 22.08
N VAL A 289 7.52 17.39 21.93
CA VAL A 289 8.02 16.23 22.68
C VAL A 289 8.52 15.14 21.76
N ASP A 290 9.14 14.11 22.35
CA ASP A 290 9.67 12.99 21.58
C ASP A 290 8.61 11.95 21.26
N ASP A 291 7.49 11.88 21.99
CA ASP A 291 6.39 10.94 21.74
C ASP A 291 5.06 11.49 22.27
N ALA A 292 4.04 11.55 21.41
CA ALA A 292 2.69 12.02 21.70
C ALA A 292 1.66 11.22 20.89
N PRO A 293 1.37 9.97 21.26
CA PRO A 293 0.39 9.15 20.56
C PRO A 293 -1.07 9.53 20.89
N TYR A 294 -1.95 9.43 19.89
CA TYR A 294 -3.37 9.69 20.00
C TYR A 294 -4.20 8.54 19.43
N ALA A 295 -5.27 8.17 20.12
CA ALA A 295 -6.15 7.07 19.70
C ALA A 295 -7.08 7.43 18.52
N THR A 296 -7.25 8.72 18.23
CA THR A 296 -8.15 9.18 17.17
C THR A 296 -7.49 10.19 16.25
N ARG A 297 -7.86 10.10 14.97
CA ARG A 297 -7.54 11.10 13.95
C ARG A 297 -7.95 12.49 14.40
N ASP A 298 -9.17 12.63 14.90
CA ASP A 298 -9.76 13.95 15.17
C ASP A 298 -9.01 14.67 16.29
N THR A 299 -8.61 13.96 17.35
CA THR A 299 -7.77 14.56 18.40
C THR A 299 -6.37 14.89 17.88
N CYS A 300 -5.73 14.01 17.12
CA CYS A 300 -4.42 14.26 16.52
C CYS A 300 -4.44 15.50 15.61
N VAL A 301 -5.44 15.59 14.74
CA VAL A 301 -5.62 16.70 13.80
C VAL A 301 -5.92 18.00 14.54
N ALA A 302 -6.79 17.97 15.56
CA ALA A 302 -7.09 19.14 16.38
C ALA A 302 -5.85 19.68 17.10
N VAL A 303 -5.04 18.81 17.71
CA VAL A 303 -3.79 19.21 18.38
C VAL A 303 -2.79 19.82 17.39
N LEU A 304 -2.65 19.21 16.20
CA LEU A 304 -1.77 19.73 15.15
C LEU A 304 -2.22 21.12 14.68
N TYR A 305 -3.53 21.32 14.47
CA TYR A 305 -4.09 22.62 14.11
C TYR A 305 -3.89 23.67 15.19
N ASP A 306 -4.22 23.34 16.44
CA ASP A 306 -4.04 24.22 17.59
C ASP A 306 -2.59 24.69 17.71
N TYR A 307 -1.62 23.77 17.57
CA TYR A 307 -0.22 24.13 17.62
C TYR A 307 0.15 25.09 16.48
N LEU A 308 -0.27 24.80 15.25
CA LEU A 308 0.03 25.66 14.11
C LEU A 308 -0.63 27.04 14.20
N MET A 309 -1.80 27.16 14.82
CA MET A 309 -2.47 28.44 15.00
C MET A 309 -1.86 29.31 16.09
N TYR A 310 -1.38 28.70 17.19
CA TYR A 310 -0.97 29.44 18.39
C TYR A 310 0.54 29.45 18.65
N ARG A 311 1.31 28.54 18.03
CA ARG A 311 2.74 28.34 18.30
C ARG A 311 3.61 28.35 17.05
N HIS A 312 3.04 28.37 15.84
CA HIS A 312 3.85 28.46 14.62
C HIS A 312 4.59 29.79 14.57
N ASP A 313 5.91 29.73 14.44
CA ASP A 313 6.72 30.87 14.04
C ASP A 313 6.65 31.03 12.52
N GLU A 314 6.17 32.17 12.03
CA GLU A 314 6.13 32.50 10.60
C GLU A 314 7.54 32.58 9.98
N GLY A 315 8.58 32.79 10.80
CA GLY A 315 9.98 32.72 10.40
C GLY A 315 10.50 31.29 10.17
N ASN A 316 9.78 30.26 10.63
CA ASN A 316 10.20 28.87 10.52
C ASN A 316 9.97 28.31 9.09
N GLY A 317 10.95 28.51 8.23
CA GLY A 317 10.96 27.98 6.86
C GLY A 317 10.84 26.45 6.76
N HIS A 318 11.22 25.69 7.80
CA HIS A 318 11.12 24.24 7.81
C HIS A 318 9.69 23.72 8.00
N ALA A 319 8.82 24.53 8.64
CA ALA A 319 7.40 24.21 8.81
C ALA A 319 6.48 24.93 7.81
N ALA A 320 6.99 25.93 7.08
CA ALA A 320 6.21 26.80 6.21
C ALA A 320 5.30 26.05 5.22
N ARG A 321 5.81 24.99 4.59
CA ARG A 321 5.02 24.18 3.65
C ARG A 321 3.81 23.53 4.32
N SER A 322 4.03 22.84 5.44
CA SER A 322 2.95 22.12 6.14
C SER A 322 1.94 23.09 6.74
N TYR A 323 2.41 24.25 7.21
CA TYR A 323 1.54 25.34 7.63
C TYR A 323 0.66 25.86 6.49
N GLN A 324 1.23 26.15 5.31
CA GLN A 324 0.49 26.61 4.13
C GLN A 324 -0.52 25.59 3.62
N GLU A 325 -0.14 24.30 3.54
CA GLU A 325 -1.03 23.21 3.14
C GLU A 325 -2.26 23.15 4.08
N MET A 326 -2.04 23.25 5.39
CA MET A 326 -3.12 23.20 6.38
C MET A 326 -3.98 24.46 6.43
N GLN A 327 -3.40 25.66 6.27
CA GLN A 327 -4.16 26.91 6.14
C GLN A 327 -5.07 26.88 4.90
N THR A 328 -4.56 26.35 3.79
CA THR A 328 -5.34 26.17 2.56
C THR A 328 -6.53 25.25 2.78
N ASP A 329 -6.38 24.15 3.51
CA ASP A 329 -7.49 23.24 3.77
C ASP A 329 -8.45 23.76 4.85
N LEU A 330 -8.00 24.53 5.85
CA LEU A 330 -8.86 25.26 6.78
C LEU A 330 -9.73 26.29 6.07
N SER A 331 -9.14 27.12 5.22
CA SER A 331 -9.88 28.18 4.51
C SER A 331 -11.01 27.62 3.64
N LYS A 332 -10.80 26.47 2.99
CA LYS A 332 -11.85 25.75 2.23
C LYS A 332 -12.99 25.23 3.11
N ASN A 333 -12.69 24.83 4.34
CA ASN A 333 -13.67 24.25 5.26
C ASN A 333 -14.43 25.32 6.08
N VAL A 334 -13.81 26.47 6.33
CA VAL A 334 -14.43 27.61 7.05
C VAL A 334 -15.22 28.51 6.09
N ASN A 335 -14.77 28.64 4.84
CA ASN A 335 -15.49 29.33 3.77
C ASN A 335 -15.60 28.40 2.54
N PRO A 336 -16.65 27.57 2.46
CA PRO A 336 -16.93 26.84 1.23
C PRO A 336 -17.31 27.88 0.17
N GLY A 337 -16.34 28.28 -0.65
CA GLY A 337 -16.63 29.08 -1.84
C GLY A 337 -17.70 28.36 -2.69
N PRO A 338 -18.51 29.09 -3.47
CA PRO A 338 -19.57 28.48 -4.24
C PRO A 338 -18.99 27.41 -5.16
N SER A 339 -19.49 26.17 -5.01
CA SER A 339 -19.16 25.05 -5.87
C SER A 339 -19.31 25.49 -7.34
N LYS A 340 -18.22 25.42 -8.12
CA LYS A 340 -18.26 25.62 -9.56
C LYS A 340 -18.56 24.33 -10.29
#